data_AF-A0A3D9AFH2-F1
#
_entry.id   AF-A0A3D9AFH2-F1
#
_cell.length_a   1.000
_cell.length_b   1.000
_cell.length_c   1.000
_cell.angle_alpha   90.00
_cell.angle_beta   90.00
_cell.angle_gamma   90.00
#
_symmetry.space_group_name_H-M   'P 1'
#
loop_
_entity.id
_entity.type
_entity.pdbx_description
1 polymer ?
#
loop_
_entity_poly.entity_id
_entity_poly.type
_entity_poly.pdbx_seq_one_letter_code
_entity_poly.pdbx_strand_id
1 'polypeptide(L)' 'MLSDQELLKLLLPEFLVEHFDILKAETHDAELHLYFEEKSSIPHEFKERQLESKGFLPEIIIDDYPLRGKI' A
#
# COMPACT_ATOMS: atom_id res chain seq x y z
N MET A 1 -24.95 -4.81 13.72
CA MET A 1 -23.63 -4.52 14.30
C MET A 1 -22.70 -4.28 13.14
N LEU A 2 -21.84 -3.27 13.20
CA LEU A 2 -20.79 -3.09 12.19
C LEU A 2 -19.84 -4.28 12.25
N SER A 3 -19.47 -4.80 11.09
CA SER A 3 -18.44 -5.82 10.98
C SER A 3 -17.05 -5.21 11.18
N ASP A 4 -16.08 -6.02 11.61
CA ASP A 4 -14.71 -5.54 11.86
C ASP A 4 -14.10 -4.88 10.62
N GLN A 5 -14.43 -5.38 9.43
CA GLN A 5 -14.02 -4.76 8.15
C GLN A 5 -14.65 -3.38 7.93
N GLU A 6 -15.93 -3.19 8.26
CA GLU A 6 -16.58 -1.88 8.16
C GLU A 6 -15.98 -0.87 9.15
N LEU A 7 -15.56 -1.33 10.33
CA LEU A 7 -14.88 -0.49 11.31
C LEU A 7 -13.50 -0.05 10.80
N LEU A 8 -12.74 -0.94 10.16
CA LEU A 8 -11.43 -0.64 9.60
C LEU A 8 -11.51 0.39 8.47
N LYS A 9 -12.56 0.37 7.64
CA LYS A 9 -12.80 1.39 6.59
C LYS A 9 -13.02 2.80 7.16
N LEU A 10 -13.40 2.94 8.43
CA LEU A 10 -13.56 4.24 9.08
C LEU A 10 -12.23 4.79 9.63
N LEU A 11 -11.26 3.92 9.88
CA LEU A 11 -9.97 4.26 10.49
C LEU A 11 -8.84 4.36 9.46
N LEU A 12 -8.89 3.51 8.43
CA LEU A 12 -7.86 3.38 7.42
C LEU A 12 -8.36 3.92 6.08
N PRO A 13 -7.47 4.41 5.21
CA PRO A 13 -7.80 4.73 3.84
C PRO A 13 -8.45 3.54 3.12
N GLU A 14 -9.48 3.81 2.33
CA GLU A 14 -10.23 2.79 1.57
C GLU A 14 -9.29 1.92 0.71
N PHE A 15 -8.29 2.54 0.09
CA PHE A 15 -7.23 1.87 -0.66
C PHE A 15 -6.56 0.72 0.11
N LEU A 16 -6.24 0.90 1.39
CA LEU A 16 -5.58 -0.15 2.17
C LEU A 16 -6.54 -1.31 2.42
N VAL A 17 -7.81 -1.04 2.73
CA VAL A 17 -8.79 -2.09 3.01
C VAL A 17 -9.17 -2.88 1.75
N GLU A 18 -9.17 -2.22 0.59
CA GLU A 18 -9.51 -2.85 -0.69
C GLU A 18 -8.37 -3.70 -1.24
N HIS A 19 -7.14 -3.18 -1.22
CA HIS A 19 -6.00 -3.81 -1.89
C HIS A 19 -5.14 -4.70 -1.00
N PHE A 20 -5.29 -4.62 0.32
CA PHE A 20 -4.46 -5.37 1.27
C PHE A 20 -5.29 -6.26 2.19
N ASP A 21 -4.68 -7.37 2.58
CA ASP A 21 -5.14 -8.23 3.66
C ASP A 21 -4.36 -7.90 4.94
N ILE A 22 -5.05 -7.89 6.09
CA ILE A 22 -4.41 -7.67 7.39
C ILE A 22 -3.89 -9.00 7.89
N LEU A 23 -2.57 -9.12 7.97
CA LEU A 23 -1.90 -10.31 8.49
C LEU A 23 -1.90 -10.33 10.01
N LYS A 24 -1.63 -9.17 10.61
CA LYS A 24 -1.40 -9.06 12.05
C LYS A 24 -1.66 -7.65 12.56
N ALA A 25 -2.14 -7.57 13.79
CA ALA A 25 -2.21 -6.35 14.58
C ALA A 25 -1.51 -6.60 15.91
N GLU A 26 -0.53 -5.78 16.25
CA GLU A 26 0.20 -5.85 17.52
C GLU A 26 0.16 -4.49 18.21
N THR A 27 -0.01 -4.50 19.52
CA THR A 27 0.15 -3.29 20.32
C THR A 27 1.52 -3.35 20.97
N HIS A 28 2.38 -2.40 20.63
CA HIS A 28 3.70 -2.23 21.24
C HIS A 28 3.71 -0.90 21.98
N ASP A 29 3.93 -0.95 23.29
CA ASP A 29 3.79 0.17 24.21
C ASP A 29 2.42 0.88 24.11
N ALA A 30 2.36 2.00 23.38
CA ALA A 30 1.15 2.79 23.13
C ALA A 30 0.84 2.93 21.62
N GLU A 31 1.51 2.14 20.78
CA GLU A 31 1.37 2.17 19.32
C GLU A 31 0.67 0.90 18.83
N LEU A 32 -0.20 1.05 17.83
CA LEU A 32 -0.83 -0.07 17.13
C LEU A 32 -0.09 -0.30 15.81
N HIS A 33 0.62 -1.42 15.72
CA HIS A 33 1.36 -1.85 14.55
C HIS A 33 0.49 -2.81 13.74
N LEU A 34 0.11 -2.38 12.54
CA LEU A 34 -0.69 -3.17 11.61
C LEU A 34 0.20 -3.65 10.46
N TYR A 35 0.14 -4.95 10.19
CA TYR A 35 0.89 -5.61 9.13
C TYR A 35 -0.05 -6.00 8.01
N PHE A 36 0.28 -5.57 6.80
CA PHE A 36 -0.52 -5.74 5.60
C PHE A 36 0.23 -6.58 4.57
N GLU A 37 -0.51 -7.39 3.81
CA GLU A 37 -0.02 -8.08 2.61
C GLU A 37 -0.87 -7.67 1.40
N GLU A 38 -0.22 -7.35 0.29
CA GLU A 38 -0.93 -6.95 -0.93
C GLU A 38 -1.66 -8.15 -1.54
N LYS A 39 -2.94 -7.96 -1.87
CA LYS A 39 -3.72 -8.98 -2.56
C LYS A 39 -3.10 -9.23 -3.94
N SER A 40 -2.77 -10.48 -4.23
CA SER A 40 -2.32 -10.93 -5.55
C SER A 40 -3.49 -10.98 -6.55
N SER A 41 -4.17 -9.85 -6.77
CA SER A 41 -5.25 -9.73 -7.75
C SER A 41 -4.71 -9.14 -9.05
N ILE A 42 -4.79 -9.91 -10.12
CA ILE A 42 -4.39 -9.45 -11.45
C ILE A 42 -5.52 -8.60 -12.02
N PRO A 43 -5.30 -7.32 -12.36
CA PRO A 43 -6.32 -6.50 -13.00
C PRO A 43 -6.78 -7.17 -14.29
N HIS A 44 -8.08 -7.09 -14.58
CA HIS A 44 -8.67 -7.87 -15.68
C HIS A 44 -7.98 -7.59 -17.03
N GLU A 45 -7.55 -6.34 -17.22
CA GLU A 45 -6.86 -5.82 -18.41
C GLU A 45 -5.50 -6.49 -18.68
N PHE A 46 -4.89 -7.09 -17.64
CA PHE A 46 -3.56 -7.69 -17.72
C PHE A 46 -3.55 -9.21 -17.58
N LYS A 47 -4.71 -9.87 -17.58
CA LYS A 47 -4.82 -11.34 -17.42
C LYS A 47 -4.00 -12.15 -18.43
N GLU A 48 -3.80 -11.62 -19.64
CA GLU A 48 -3.05 -12.30 -20.70
C GLU A 48 -1.54 -12.03 -20.65
N ARG A 49 -1.08 -11.17 -19.73
CA ARG A 49 0.34 -10.82 -19.59
C ARG A 49 0.96 -11.57 -18.41
N GLN A 50 2.24 -11.93 -18.56
CA GLN A 50 3.03 -12.34 -17.41
C GLN A 50 3.36 -11.09 -16.59
N LEU A 51 2.87 -11.04 -15.36
CA LEU A 51 3.11 -9.96 -14.42
C LEU A 51 4.14 -10.40 -13.39
N GLU A 52 5.06 -9.49 -13.08
CA GLU A 52 6.04 -9.66 -12.02
C GLU A 52 5.83 -8.54 -11.01
N SER A 53 5.58 -8.90 -9.74
CA SER A 53 5.53 -7.90 -8.68
C SER A 53 6.94 -7.37 -8.43
N LYS A 54 7.11 -6.04 -8.52
CA LYS A 54 8.37 -5.37 -8.14
C LYS A 54 8.46 -5.10 -6.63
N GLY A 55 7.43 -5.48 -5.87
CA GLY A 55 7.33 -5.20 -4.44
C GLY A 55 7.29 -3.70 -4.13
N PHE A 56 7.46 -3.38 -2.86
CA PHE A 56 7.63 -2.00 -2.42
C PHE A 56 9.05 -1.53 -2.68
N LEU A 57 9.17 -0.40 -3.37
CA LEU A 57 10.44 0.28 -3.53
C LEU A 57 10.74 1.11 -2.28
N PRO A 58 12.02 1.20 -1.86
CA PRO A 58 12.39 2.12 -0.80
C PRO A 58 12.07 3.57 -1.21
N GLU A 59 11.88 4.43 -0.20
CA GLU A 59 11.70 5.86 -0.41
C GLU A 59 12.85 6.41 -1.27
N ILE A 60 12.50 7.19 -2.29
CA ILE A 60 13.48 7.88 -3.15
C ILE A 60 13.38 9.39 -2.90
N ILE A 61 14.54 10.03 -2.78
CA ILE A 61 14.66 11.49 -2.72
C ILE A 61 14.93 11.98 -4.14
N ILE A 62 14.07 12.85 -4.65
CA ILE A 62 14.27 13.51 -5.94
C ILE A 62 14.89 14.87 -5.66
N ASP A 63 16.19 14.98 -5.91
CA ASP A 63 16.89 16.26 -5.90
C ASP A 63 16.73 16.92 -7.26
N ASP A 64 16.03 18.06 -7.30
CA ASP A 64 15.94 18.88 -8.50
C ASP A 64 17.25 19.65 -8.70
N TYR A 65 18.00 19.28 -9.74
CA TYR A 65 19.21 20.00 -10.14
C TYR A 65 18.85 21.00 -11.25
N PRO A 66 19.24 22.28 -11.13
CA PRO A 66 18.98 23.24 -12.18
C PRO A 66 19.61 22.77 -13.49
N LEU A 67 18.82 22.80 -14.58
CA LEU A 67 19.28 22.47 -15.92
C LEU A 67 20.46 23.38 -16.26
N ARG A 68 21.66 22.80 -16.42
CA ARG A 68 22.84 23.55 -16.86
C ARG A 68 22.54 24.20 -18.21
N GLY A 69 22.57 25.54 -18.25
CA GLY A 69 22.61 26.31 -19.49
C GLY A 69 21.32 26.99 -19.94
N LYS A 70 20.28 27.11 -19.10
CA LYS A 70 19.19 28.04 -19.38
C LYS A 70 19.07 29.11 -18.29
N ILE A 71 19.75 30.24 -18.55
CA ILE A 71 19.39 31.59 -18.08
C ILE A 71 18.58 32.22 -19.20
#